data_AF-A0A0L8I4I3-F1
#
_entry.id   AF-A0A0L8I4I3-F1
#
_cell.length_a   1.000
_cell.length_b   1.000
_cell.length_c   1.000
_cell.angle_alpha   90.00
_cell.angle_beta   90.00
_cell.angle_gamma   90.00
#
_symmetry.space_group_name_H-M   'P 1'
#
loop_
_entity.id
_entity.type
_entity.pdbx_description
1 polymer ?
#
loop_
_entity_poly.entity_id
_entity_poly.type
_entity_poly.pdbx_seq_one_letter_code
_entity_poly.pdbx_strand_id
1 'polypeptide(L)'
;MAAWTGIAATLLTNGKTIHIIFKSPVPLTENSVCNEPPNSEHAIELRFIQAFIAGEASMIPSCALNVINRCLKDIMTKSSNCSPALPAAIIDACIKRSHLWHQFHHLRLTRNMRVDVNVQEFSNSLGNGSLNSVLQDVPLHNVDVPTASCYQTSLIPKNFKNRTPEEMEKRVTLSPKNSDCLTINEKVLNIIPVALKTYLTMDSVFCNNEEEVQNYPFEFINPLTPSSMPLHCLNSKVEAIIMLLRNFSISPGLCNGTRMKVQRLHGHCVEASLVTGSNRGRTFLIPRTKLIPSDCKYSSHTKQTSVSISTCVFNDN
;
A
#
# COMPACT_ATOMS: atom_id res chain seq x y z
N MET A 1 5.35 10.48 15.93
CA MET A 1 4.26 10.22 14.96
C MET A 1 4.52 8.88 14.29
N ALA A 2 3.49 8.06 14.14
CA ALA A 2 3.58 6.70 13.60
C ALA A 2 2.45 6.42 12.61
N ALA A 3 2.62 5.44 11.72
CA ALA A 3 1.53 4.87 10.93
C ALA A 3 1.79 3.39 10.63
N TRP A 4 0.76 2.64 10.24
CA TRP A 4 0.93 1.24 9.85
C TRP A 4 1.67 1.11 8.50
N THR A 5 1.21 1.85 7.49
CA THR A 5 1.75 1.80 6.13
C THR A 5 2.81 2.88 5.89
N GLY A 6 3.74 2.61 4.96
CA GLY A 6 4.80 3.54 4.59
C GLY A 6 4.27 4.86 4.01
N ILE A 7 3.21 4.80 3.19
CA ILE A 7 2.59 6.00 2.61
C ILE A 7 1.92 6.88 3.66
N ALA A 8 1.23 6.28 4.64
CA ALA A 8 0.62 7.04 5.72
C ALA A 8 1.72 7.69 6.59
N ALA A 9 2.84 7.01 6.80
CA ALA A 9 3.96 7.55 7.58
C ALA A 9 4.61 8.78 6.90
N THR A 10 4.71 8.82 5.57
CA THR A 10 5.31 9.97 4.85
C THR A 10 4.43 11.21 4.85
N LEU A 11 3.13 11.06 5.09
CA LEU A 11 2.20 12.19 5.25
C LEU A 11 2.28 12.84 6.64
N LEU A 12 2.95 12.19 7.60
CA LEU A 12 3.13 12.71 8.95
C LEU A 12 4.50 13.38 9.07
N THR A 13 4.57 14.53 9.73
CA THR A 13 5.84 15.21 10.03
C THR A 13 6.75 14.28 10.84
N ASN A 14 7.92 13.93 10.30
CA ASN A 14 8.86 12.95 10.88
C ASN A 14 8.20 11.58 11.18
N GLY A 15 7.20 11.18 10.40
CA GLY A 15 6.52 9.91 10.57
C GLY A 15 7.40 8.71 10.25
N LYS A 16 7.28 7.66 11.08
CA LYS A 16 7.88 6.35 10.87
C LYS A 16 6.80 5.27 10.85
N THR A 17 7.07 4.15 10.20
CA THR A 17 6.15 3.00 10.33
C THR A 17 6.24 2.40 11.73
N ILE A 18 5.13 1.87 12.22
CA ILE A 18 5.06 1.16 13.52
C ILE A 18 6.10 0.04 13.57
N HIS A 19 6.30 -0.67 12.45
CA HIS A 19 7.32 -1.71 12.34
C HIS A 19 8.75 -1.21 12.63
N ILE A 20 9.09 0.00 12.18
CA ILE A 20 10.40 0.59 12.42
C ILE A 20 10.53 1.08 13.85
N ILE A 21 9.49 1.71 14.40
CA ILE A 21 9.50 2.26 15.76
C ILE A 21 9.66 1.14 16.79
N PHE A 22 8.97 0.02 16.61
CA PHE A 22 8.98 -1.08 17.58
C PHE A 22 9.85 -2.26 17.14
N LYS A 23 10.59 -2.13 16.03
CA LYS A 23 11.39 -3.21 15.40
C LYS A 23 10.64 -4.55 15.33
N SER A 24 9.35 -4.49 15.01
CA SER A 24 8.49 -5.69 15.01
C SER A 24 8.69 -6.49 13.72
N PRO A 25 8.69 -7.84 13.79
CA PRO A 25 8.95 -8.70 12.65
C PRO A 25 7.85 -8.60 11.57
N VAL A 26 8.24 -8.96 10.34
CA VAL A 26 7.34 -9.06 9.18
C VAL A 26 7.59 -10.43 8.55
N PRO A 27 6.60 -11.35 8.49
CA PRO A 27 5.20 -11.19 8.87
C PRO A 27 4.99 -11.11 10.40
N LEU A 28 3.93 -10.42 10.82
CA LEU A 28 3.55 -10.29 12.22
C LEU A 28 2.50 -11.33 12.60
N THR A 29 2.76 -12.07 13.68
CA THR A 29 1.88 -13.08 14.27
C THR A 29 1.57 -12.72 15.73
N GLU A 30 0.57 -13.36 16.34
CA GLU A 30 0.21 -13.08 17.74
C GLU A 30 1.34 -13.36 18.73
N ASN A 31 2.20 -14.33 18.41
CA ASN A 31 3.36 -14.73 19.21
C ASN A 31 4.62 -13.92 18.87
N SER A 32 4.52 -12.98 17.93
CA SER A 32 5.66 -12.14 17.58
C SER A 32 6.11 -11.29 18.76
N VAL A 33 7.42 -11.11 18.85
CA VAL A 33 8.07 -10.24 19.83
C VAL A 33 8.83 -9.17 19.08
N CYS A 34 8.76 -7.94 19.59
CA CYS A 34 9.54 -6.83 19.06
C CYS A 34 11.04 -7.09 19.27
N ASN A 35 11.85 -6.84 18.23
CA ASN A 35 13.30 -6.96 18.31
C ASN A 35 13.92 -5.73 18.98
N GLU A 36 13.39 -5.34 20.15
CA GLU A 36 13.84 -4.19 20.92
C GLU A 36 14.11 -4.60 22.38
N PRO A 37 15.38 -4.87 22.74
CA PRO A 37 15.73 -5.20 24.12
C PRO A 37 15.46 -4.03 25.07
N PRO A 38 14.95 -4.24 26.29
CA PRO A 38 14.62 -3.16 27.24
C PRO A 38 15.77 -2.22 27.63
N ASN A 39 17.02 -2.65 27.40
CA ASN A 39 18.24 -1.90 27.74
C ASN A 39 18.92 -1.26 26.53
N SER A 40 18.33 -1.35 25.34
CA SER A 40 18.88 -0.69 24.17
C SER A 40 18.74 0.84 24.27
N GLU A 41 19.59 1.57 23.56
CA GLU A 41 19.50 3.03 23.44
C GLU A 41 18.13 3.47 22.93
N HIS A 42 17.61 2.75 21.93
CA HIS A 42 16.26 3.00 21.39
C HIS A 42 15.15 2.71 22.42
N ALA A 43 15.26 1.67 23.25
CA ALA A 43 14.29 1.42 24.32
C ALA A 43 14.33 2.53 25.39
N ILE A 44 15.51 3.09 25.66
CA ILE A 44 15.66 4.25 26.54
C ILE A 44 14.95 5.47 25.93
N GLU A 45 15.11 5.74 24.62
CA GLU A 45 14.34 6.78 23.93
C GLU A 45 12.83 6.55 24.05
N LEU A 46 12.36 5.32 23.83
CA LEU A 46 10.95 4.96 23.96
C LEU A 46 10.39 5.22 25.36
N ARG A 47 11.21 5.12 26.42
CA ARG A 47 10.80 5.44 27.81
C ARG A 47 10.54 6.92 28.04
N PHE A 48 11.21 7.80 27.31
CA PHE A 48 11.03 9.26 27.44
C PHE A 48 9.85 9.79 26.63
N ILE A 49 9.24 8.96 25.77
CA ILE A 49 8.09 9.37 24.97
C ILE A 49 6.85 9.49 25.85
N GLN A 50 6.25 10.68 25.85
CA GLN A 50 5.01 10.96 26.59
C GLN A 50 3.75 10.55 25.83
N ALA A 51 3.80 10.54 24.50
CA ALA A 51 2.65 10.22 23.65
C ALA A 51 3.06 9.58 22.34
N PHE A 52 2.35 8.50 21.97
CA PHE A 52 2.37 7.94 20.62
C PHE A 52 1.12 8.37 19.87
N ILE A 53 1.32 9.02 18.72
CA ILE A 53 0.25 9.39 17.80
C ILE A 53 0.37 8.50 16.57
N ALA A 54 -0.61 7.63 16.36
CA ALA A 54 -0.67 6.73 15.22
C ALA A 54 -1.75 7.17 14.22
N GLY A 55 -1.33 7.53 13.00
CA GLY A 55 -2.23 7.77 11.87
C GLY A 55 -2.76 6.46 11.27
N GLU A 56 -3.93 6.53 10.64
CA GLU A 56 -4.61 5.38 10.00
C GLU A 56 -4.75 4.17 10.93
N ALA A 57 -5.15 4.40 12.19
CA ALA A 57 -5.25 3.37 13.21
C ALA A 57 -6.19 2.20 12.84
N SER A 58 -7.15 2.44 11.94
CA SER A 58 -8.02 1.39 11.37
C SER A 58 -7.26 0.32 10.60
N MET A 59 -6.10 0.65 10.04
CA MET A 59 -5.22 -0.29 9.31
C MET A 59 -4.31 -1.09 10.25
N ILE A 60 -4.22 -0.75 11.53
CA ILE A 60 -3.38 -1.46 12.50
C ILE A 60 -4.07 -2.78 12.86
N PRO A 61 -3.41 -3.93 12.64
CA PRO A 61 -3.96 -5.21 13.03
C PRO A 61 -4.13 -5.32 14.55
N SER A 62 -5.17 -6.02 15.01
CA SER A 62 -5.38 -6.30 16.43
C SER A 62 -4.18 -7.01 17.07
N CYS A 63 -3.55 -7.95 16.36
CA CYS A 63 -2.34 -8.63 16.80
C CYS A 63 -1.16 -7.66 16.99
N ALA A 64 -1.04 -6.63 16.13
CA ALA A 64 0.01 -5.63 16.26
C ALA A 64 -0.13 -4.80 17.53
N LEU A 65 -1.36 -4.43 17.91
CA LEU A 65 -1.59 -3.72 19.15
C LEU A 65 -1.15 -4.56 20.37
N ASN A 66 -1.39 -5.87 20.36
CA ASN A 66 -0.98 -6.76 21.44
C ASN A 66 0.56 -6.87 21.54
N VAL A 67 1.24 -7.03 20.41
CA VAL A 67 2.71 -7.08 20.33
C VAL A 67 3.32 -5.78 20.86
N ILE A 68 2.79 -4.62 20.45
CA ILE A 68 3.25 -3.30 20.91
C ILE A 68 2.99 -3.12 22.40
N ASN A 69 1.82 -3.51 22.91
CA ASN A 69 1.50 -3.41 24.33
C ASN A 69 2.47 -4.24 25.19
N ARG A 70 2.82 -5.46 24.75
CA ARG A 70 3.84 -6.28 25.43
C ARG A 70 5.21 -5.61 25.39
N CYS A 71 5.66 -5.17 24.23
CA CYS A 71 6.94 -4.47 24.07
C CYS A 71 7.04 -3.23 24.97
N LEU A 72 6.00 -2.40 25.02
CA LEU A 72 5.96 -1.24 25.91
C LEU A 72 5.98 -1.63 27.38
N LYS A 73 5.23 -2.66 27.79
CA LYS A 73 5.29 -3.18 29.17
C LYS A 73 6.69 -3.68 29.53
N ASP A 74 7.33 -4.43 28.65
CA ASP A 74 8.68 -4.96 28.84
C ASP A 74 9.72 -3.84 28.93
N ILE A 75 9.58 -2.78 28.11
CA ILE A 75 10.45 -1.61 28.15
C ILE A 75 10.22 -0.79 29.43
N MET A 76 8.97 -0.58 29.84
CA MET A 76 8.62 0.29 30.97
C MET A 76 8.83 -0.37 32.33
N THR A 77 8.79 -1.70 32.43
CA THR A 77 9.02 -2.42 33.68
C THR A 77 10.52 -2.60 33.94
N LYS A 78 11.03 -2.01 35.03
CA LYS A 78 12.32 -2.38 35.59
C LYS A 78 12.14 -3.71 36.34
N SER A 79 12.57 -4.82 35.73
CA SER A 79 12.70 -6.17 36.29
C SER A 79 11.43 -7.01 36.61
N SER A 80 11.46 -8.24 36.10
CA SER A 80 10.75 -9.49 36.45
C SER A 80 9.26 -9.69 36.09
N ASN A 81 9.05 -10.77 35.33
CA ASN A 81 7.83 -11.57 35.13
C ASN A 81 6.81 -11.09 34.07
N CYS A 82 7.06 -11.47 32.81
CA CYS A 82 6.05 -11.42 31.75
C CYS A 82 5.27 -12.74 31.74
N SER A 83 3.99 -12.71 32.13
CA SER A 83 3.10 -13.88 32.06
C SER A 83 2.63 -14.11 30.61
N PRO A 84 2.65 -15.37 30.10
CA PRO A 84 2.10 -15.66 28.78
C PRO A 84 0.57 -15.74 28.87
N ALA A 85 -0.12 -15.03 27.96
CA ALA A 85 -1.56 -15.21 27.74
C ALA A 85 -1.81 -16.01 26.46
N LEU A 86 -2.81 -16.89 26.55
CA LEU A 86 -3.20 -17.99 25.64
C LEU A 86 -3.69 -17.51 24.25
N PRO A 87 -3.61 -18.33 23.18
CA PRO A 87 -4.03 -17.95 21.84
C PRO A 87 -5.55 -17.96 21.69
N ALA A 88 -6.11 -16.98 20.96
CA ALA A 88 -7.48 -17.04 20.47
C ALA A 88 -7.44 -16.92 18.93
N ALA A 89 -8.18 -17.81 18.27
CA ALA A 89 -8.07 -18.07 16.85
C ALA A 89 -8.41 -16.87 15.94
N ILE A 90 -7.76 -16.89 14.77
CA ILE A 90 -7.86 -15.98 13.64
C ILE A 90 -9.29 -15.97 13.10
N ILE A 91 -10.12 -15.00 13.49
CA ILE A 91 -11.09 -14.28 12.65
C ILE A 91 -11.40 -13.00 13.42
N ASP A 92 -10.69 -11.88 13.14
CA ASP A 92 -11.05 -10.48 13.49
C ASP A 92 -9.84 -9.51 13.66
N ALA A 93 -9.13 -9.22 12.57
CA ALA A 93 -7.86 -8.50 12.60
C ALA A 93 -7.96 -6.96 12.81
N CYS A 94 -9.12 -6.38 13.12
CA CYS A 94 -9.26 -4.92 13.27
C CYS A 94 -8.99 -4.44 14.71
N ILE A 95 -8.37 -3.26 14.89
CA ILE A 95 -8.13 -2.65 16.20
C ILE A 95 -9.38 -2.60 17.10
N LYS A 96 -10.57 -2.40 16.50
CA LYS A 96 -11.87 -2.34 17.20
C LYS A 96 -12.26 -3.66 17.88
N ARG A 97 -11.64 -4.76 17.46
CA ARG A 97 -11.91 -6.10 17.97
C ARG A 97 -10.80 -6.60 18.91
N SER A 98 -9.78 -5.78 19.16
CA SER A 98 -8.79 -6.07 20.19
C SER A 98 -9.45 -6.04 21.56
N HIS A 99 -9.05 -6.98 22.42
CA HIS A 99 -9.39 -6.94 23.84
C HIS A 99 -8.96 -5.63 24.53
N LEU A 100 -8.02 -4.83 24.00
CA LEU A 100 -7.63 -3.54 24.57
C LEU A 100 -8.58 -2.40 24.20
N TRP A 101 -9.50 -2.61 23.27
CA TRP A 101 -10.36 -1.55 22.71
C TRP A 101 -11.17 -0.82 23.79
N HIS A 102 -11.63 -1.54 24.83
CA HIS A 102 -12.38 -0.96 25.95
C HIS A 102 -11.57 0.05 26.79
N GLN A 103 -10.24 0.07 26.66
CA GLN A 103 -9.36 1.01 27.37
C GLN A 103 -9.21 2.34 26.63
N PHE A 104 -9.71 2.45 25.39
CA PHE A 104 -9.60 3.67 24.61
C PHE A 104 -10.76 4.62 24.90
N HIS A 105 -10.44 5.92 25.00
CA HIS A 105 -11.46 6.96 24.95
C HIS A 105 -11.77 7.33 23.49
N HIS A 106 -13.05 7.30 23.13
CA HIS A 106 -13.50 7.57 21.77
C HIS A 106 -13.93 9.02 21.61
N LEU A 107 -13.20 9.76 20.78
CA LEU A 107 -13.57 11.10 20.37
C LEU A 107 -14.05 11.05 18.92
N ARG A 108 -15.25 11.60 18.66
CA ARG A 108 -15.85 11.63 17.32
C ARG A 108 -15.75 13.03 16.72
N LEU A 109 -15.09 13.14 15.58
CA LEU A 109 -15.14 14.35 14.77
C LEU A 109 -16.46 14.41 14.00
N THR A 110 -17.14 15.55 14.04
CA THR A 110 -18.48 15.74 13.44
C THR A 110 -18.46 16.55 12.14
N ARG A 111 -17.38 17.30 11.89
CA ARG A 111 -17.26 18.15 10.71
C ARG A 111 -16.27 17.55 9.72
N ASN A 112 -16.76 17.21 8.53
CA ASN A 112 -15.91 16.81 7.41
C ASN A 112 -15.34 18.06 6.72
N MET A 113 -14.02 18.23 6.77
CA MET A 113 -13.31 19.38 6.18
C MET A 113 -12.81 19.13 4.74
N ARG A 114 -12.93 17.90 4.22
CA ARG A 114 -12.39 17.51 2.91
C ARG A 114 -13.43 17.59 1.79
N VAL A 115 -14.70 17.68 2.16
CA VAL A 115 -15.83 17.58 1.24
C VAL A 115 -16.43 18.96 1.06
N ASP A 116 -16.65 19.34 -0.19
CA ASP A 116 -17.37 20.57 -0.55
C ASP A 116 -18.77 20.55 0.09
N VAL A 117 -19.27 21.71 0.50
CA VAL A 117 -20.57 21.87 1.15
C VAL A 117 -21.68 21.20 0.33
N ASN A 118 -21.57 21.23 -1.00
CA ASN A 118 -22.58 20.68 -1.91
C ASN A 118 -22.69 19.14 -1.91
N VAL A 119 -21.65 18.43 -1.49
CA VAL A 119 -21.61 16.95 -1.46
C VAL A 119 -21.44 16.38 -0.06
N GLN A 120 -21.43 17.24 0.95
CA GLN A 120 -21.17 16.88 2.34
C GLN A 120 -22.26 15.95 2.91
N GLU A 121 -23.52 16.22 2.60
CA GLU A 121 -24.66 15.41 3.07
C GLU A 121 -24.63 14.00 2.50
N PHE A 122 -24.41 13.88 1.19
CA PHE A 122 -24.23 12.58 0.52
C PHE A 122 -23.03 11.82 1.08
N SER A 123 -21.86 12.47 1.19
CA SER A 123 -20.64 11.84 1.71
C SER A 123 -20.78 11.37 3.16
N ASN A 124 -21.44 12.16 4.01
CA ASN A 124 -21.69 11.79 5.40
C ASN A 124 -22.68 10.63 5.50
N SER A 125 -23.74 10.65 4.71
CA SER A 125 -24.73 9.57 4.67
C SER A 125 -24.13 8.26 4.18
N LEU A 126 -23.23 8.34 3.17
CA LEU A 126 -22.45 7.20 2.69
C LEU A 126 -21.50 6.65 3.75
N GLY A 127 -20.71 7.52 4.38
CA GLY A 127 -19.72 7.13 5.39
C GLY A 127 -20.34 6.56 6.66
N ASN A 128 -21.56 7.00 7.01
CA ASN A 128 -22.29 6.49 8.18
C ASN A 128 -23.16 5.27 7.87
N GLY A 129 -23.26 4.84 6.60
CA GLY A 129 -24.14 3.75 6.19
C GLY A 129 -25.63 4.08 6.36
N SER A 130 -26.01 5.36 6.26
CA SER A 130 -27.39 5.84 6.39
C SER A 130 -28.03 6.18 5.04
N LEU A 131 -27.33 5.93 3.94
CA LEU A 131 -27.87 6.05 2.58
C LEU A 131 -28.86 4.91 2.35
N ASN A 132 -30.14 5.26 2.25
CA ASN A 132 -31.18 4.31 1.88
C ASN A 132 -31.12 4.07 0.36
N SER A 133 -31.26 2.81 -0.06
CA SER A 133 -31.56 2.52 -1.46
C SER A 133 -32.94 3.11 -1.80
N VAL A 134 -33.04 3.79 -2.94
CA VAL A 134 -34.30 4.31 -3.48
C VAL A 134 -35.19 3.15 -3.91
N LEU A 135 -34.58 2.02 -4.27
CA LEU A 135 -35.25 0.78 -4.61
C LEU A 135 -35.65 0.01 -3.33
N GLN A 136 -36.96 -0.08 -3.08
CA GLN A 136 -37.53 -1.07 -2.17
C GLN A 136 -37.19 -2.47 -2.72
N ASP A 137 -36.70 -3.37 -1.86
CA ASP A 137 -36.21 -4.73 -2.15
C ASP A 137 -34.70 -4.92 -2.43
N VAL A 138 -33.87 -3.89 -2.24
CA VAL A 138 -32.41 -4.07 -2.27
C VAL A 138 -31.88 -4.29 -0.84
N PRO A 139 -31.02 -5.30 -0.57
CA PRO A 139 -30.47 -5.52 0.76
C PRO A 139 -29.74 -4.27 1.31
N LEU A 140 -29.86 -4.04 2.62
CA LEU A 140 -29.33 -2.90 3.41
C LEU A 140 -27.85 -2.52 3.18
N HIS A 141 -27.09 -3.32 2.43
CA HIS A 141 -25.67 -3.12 2.14
C HIS A 141 -25.39 -2.57 0.74
N ASN A 142 -26.43 -2.32 -0.07
CA ASN A 142 -26.28 -1.80 -1.42
C ASN A 142 -26.60 -0.30 -1.42
N VAL A 143 -25.77 0.47 -2.12
CA VAL A 143 -25.98 1.89 -2.34
C VAL A 143 -26.28 2.10 -3.81
N ASP A 144 -27.38 2.77 -4.12
CA ASP A 144 -27.71 3.14 -5.49
C ASP A 144 -26.72 4.19 -6.00
N VAL A 145 -26.07 3.89 -7.13
CA VAL A 145 -25.27 4.89 -7.85
C VAL A 145 -26.23 5.73 -8.69
N PRO A 146 -26.31 7.06 -8.48
CA PRO A 146 -27.23 7.90 -9.24
C PRO A 146 -26.97 7.75 -10.75
N THR A 147 -28.00 7.45 -11.54
CA THR A 147 -27.86 7.22 -12.98
C THR A 147 -27.25 8.42 -13.72
N ALA A 148 -27.47 9.64 -13.21
CA ALA A 148 -26.84 10.86 -13.71
C ALA A 148 -25.30 10.89 -13.56
N SER A 149 -24.75 10.09 -12.65
CA SER A 149 -23.30 9.93 -12.43
C SER A 149 -22.70 8.77 -13.24
N CYS A 150 -23.53 7.96 -13.89
CA CYS A 150 -23.10 6.84 -14.72
C CYS A 150 -22.86 7.31 -16.16
N TYR A 151 -21.60 7.26 -16.59
CA TYR A 151 -21.23 7.58 -17.98
C TYR A 151 -21.20 6.30 -18.82
N GLN A 152 -21.93 6.29 -19.95
CA GLN A 152 -21.92 5.17 -20.91
C GLN A 152 -20.69 5.17 -21.84
N THR A 153 -20.03 6.32 -22.00
CA THR A 153 -18.85 6.48 -22.85
C THR A 153 -17.55 6.41 -22.04
N SER A 154 -16.45 5.97 -22.67
CA SER A 154 -15.15 5.92 -22.00
C SER A 154 -14.73 7.31 -21.48
N LEU A 155 -14.52 7.40 -20.18
CA LEU A 155 -14.02 8.61 -19.51
C LEU A 155 -12.53 8.86 -19.76
N ILE A 156 -11.81 7.88 -20.29
CA ILE A 156 -10.35 7.94 -20.43
C ILE A 156 -9.93 9.00 -21.47
N PRO A 157 -10.42 8.98 -22.73
CA PRO A 157 -10.09 10.05 -23.67
C PRO A 157 -10.55 11.43 -23.16
N LYS A 158 -11.73 11.51 -22.52
CA LYS A 158 -12.28 12.77 -22.00
C LYS A 158 -11.39 13.39 -20.91
N ASN A 159 -10.85 12.56 -20.03
CA ASN A 159 -10.07 13.02 -18.87
C ASN A 159 -8.58 13.19 -19.16
N PHE A 160 -8.02 12.44 -20.10
CA PHE A 160 -6.58 12.35 -20.31
C PHE A 160 -6.09 12.85 -21.69
N LYS A 161 -6.94 12.91 -22.72
CA LYS A 161 -6.52 13.40 -24.05
C LYS A 161 -6.30 14.91 -24.02
N ASN A 162 -5.26 15.39 -24.74
CA ASN A 162 -4.88 16.80 -24.85
C ASN A 162 -4.60 17.48 -23.49
N ARG A 163 -4.13 16.71 -22.51
CA ARG A 163 -3.75 17.22 -21.18
C ARG A 163 -2.24 17.39 -21.08
N THR A 164 -1.82 18.38 -20.29
CA THR A 164 -0.40 18.51 -19.95
C THR A 164 0.02 17.44 -18.92
N PRO A 165 1.31 17.09 -18.83
CA PRO A 165 1.80 16.19 -17.78
C PRO A 165 1.39 16.63 -16.36
N GLU A 166 1.40 17.93 -16.07
CA GLU A 166 1.01 18.48 -14.76
C GLU A 166 -0.48 18.32 -14.47
N GLU A 167 -1.33 18.34 -15.51
CA GLU A 167 -2.75 18.04 -15.37
C GLU A 167 -2.99 16.54 -15.15
N MET A 168 -2.17 15.68 -15.75
CA MET A 168 -2.22 14.23 -15.53
C MET A 168 -1.77 13.86 -14.11
N GLU A 169 -0.76 14.53 -13.56
CA GLU A 169 -0.27 14.34 -12.17
C GLU A 169 -1.38 14.49 -11.11
N LYS A 170 -2.36 15.36 -11.37
CA LYS A 170 -3.46 15.68 -10.44
C LYS A 170 -4.63 14.70 -10.51
N ARG A 171 -4.63 13.77 -11.47
CA ARG A 171 -5.77 12.87 -11.73
C ARG A 171 -5.50 11.47 -11.19
N VAL A 172 -6.57 10.84 -10.72
CA VAL A 172 -6.60 9.45 -10.27
C VAL A 172 -7.92 8.85 -10.78
N THR A 173 -7.87 7.63 -11.30
CA THR A 173 -9.04 6.77 -11.50
C THR A 173 -8.92 5.62 -10.52
N LEU A 174 -10.04 5.22 -9.94
CA LEU A 174 -10.14 4.07 -9.04
C LEU A 174 -11.00 3.01 -9.73
N SER A 175 -10.61 1.75 -9.60
CA SER A 175 -11.43 0.62 -10.02
C SER A 175 -11.35 -0.50 -8.98
N PRO A 176 -12.46 -1.24 -8.76
CA PRO A 176 -12.48 -2.33 -7.79
C PRO A 176 -11.63 -3.55 -8.18
N LYS A 177 -11.27 -3.70 -9.47
CA LYS A 177 -10.51 -4.85 -9.98
C LYS A 177 -9.17 -4.42 -10.56
N ASN A 178 -8.13 -5.18 -10.21
CA ASN A 178 -6.77 -5.02 -10.74
C ASN A 178 -6.76 -5.13 -12.28
N SER A 179 -7.51 -6.08 -12.85
CA SER A 179 -7.60 -6.28 -14.31
C SER A 179 -8.09 -5.04 -15.06
N ASP A 180 -9.06 -4.34 -14.47
CA ASP A 180 -9.64 -3.14 -15.05
C ASP A 180 -8.67 -1.97 -14.90
N CYS A 181 -7.98 -1.88 -13.76
CA CYS A 181 -6.89 -0.91 -13.56
C CYS A 181 -5.79 -1.09 -14.61
N LEU A 182 -5.34 -2.32 -14.87
CA LEU A 182 -4.32 -2.61 -15.89
C LEU A 182 -4.78 -2.14 -17.27
N THR A 183 -6.01 -2.49 -17.65
CA THR A 183 -6.60 -2.07 -18.93
C THR A 183 -6.70 -0.54 -19.04
N ILE A 184 -7.07 0.14 -17.96
CA ILE A 184 -7.14 1.61 -17.91
C ILE A 184 -5.73 2.21 -18.02
N ASN A 185 -4.75 1.64 -17.31
CA ASN A 185 -3.37 2.10 -17.31
C ASN A 185 -2.76 2.01 -18.71
N GLU A 186 -3.00 0.91 -19.43
CA GLU A 186 -2.56 0.75 -20.82
C GLU A 186 -3.20 1.80 -21.74
N LYS A 187 -4.50 2.04 -21.60
CA LYS A 187 -5.20 3.08 -22.38
C LYS A 187 -4.64 4.47 -22.12
N VAL A 188 -4.36 4.82 -20.86
CA VAL A 188 -3.75 6.11 -20.51
C VAL A 188 -2.31 6.21 -21.02
N LEU A 189 -1.53 5.14 -20.90
CA LEU A 189 -0.17 5.09 -21.43
C LEU A 189 -0.12 5.25 -22.96
N ASN A 190 -1.12 4.72 -23.67
CA ASN A 190 -1.24 4.86 -25.12
C ASN A 190 -1.61 6.28 -25.57
N ILE A 191 -2.18 7.11 -24.70
CA ILE A 191 -2.44 8.53 -25.00
C ILE A 191 -1.14 9.34 -25.03
N ILE A 192 -0.13 8.96 -24.25
CA ILE A 192 1.15 9.66 -24.21
C ILE A 192 1.89 9.46 -25.55
N PRO A 193 2.15 10.52 -26.34
CA PRO A 193 2.71 10.43 -27.69
C PRO A 193 4.24 10.25 -27.68
N VAL A 194 4.75 9.43 -26.76
CA VAL A 194 6.18 9.14 -26.57
C VAL A 194 6.43 7.66 -26.84
N ALA A 195 7.63 7.32 -27.30
CA ALA A 195 8.03 5.95 -27.54
C ALA A 195 7.87 5.09 -26.27
N LEU A 196 7.22 3.93 -26.46
CA LEU A 196 7.08 2.92 -25.41
C LEU A 196 8.42 2.23 -25.17
N LYS A 197 8.78 2.05 -23.90
CA LYS A 197 9.85 1.16 -23.49
C LYS A 197 9.31 0.06 -22.61
N THR A 198 9.70 -1.16 -22.94
CA THR A 198 9.27 -2.37 -22.25
C THR A 198 10.42 -2.92 -21.42
N TYR A 199 10.15 -3.14 -20.13
CA TYR A 199 11.03 -3.87 -19.24
C TYR A 199 10.48 -5.28 -19.07
N LEU A 200 11.21 -6.26 -19.58
CA LEU A 200 10.92 -7.66 -19.34
C LEU A 200 11.52 -8.08 -18.00
N THR A 201 10.75 -8.84 -17.23
CA THR A 201 11.26 -9.49 -16.03
C THR A 201 12.23 -10.60 -16.40
N MET A 202 13.29 -10.74 -15.61
CA MET A 202 14.14 -11.93 -15.68
C MET A 202 13.68 -12.89 -14.58
N ASP A 203 13.13 -14.03 -14.99
CA ASP A 203 12.79 -15.10 -14.08
C ASP A 203 13.99 -16.06 -13.98
N SER A 204 14.43 -16.31 -12.76
CA SER A 204 15.42 -17.32 -12.42
C SER A 204 14.73 -18.38 -11.59
N VAL A 205 14.70 -19.61 -12.10
CA VAL A 205 14.21 -20.77 -11.38
C VAL A 205 15.37 -21.33 -10.54
N PHE A 206 15.13 -21.53 -9.25
CA PHE A 206 16.05 -22.25 -8.35
C PHE A 206 15.36 -23.54 -7.95
N CYS A 207 15.62 -24.64 -8.64
CA CYS A 207 15.25 -25.97 -8.16
C CYS A 207 16.49 -26.67 -7.62
N ASN A 208 16.35 -27.41 -6.52
CA ASN A 208 17.45 -28.22 -5.99
C ASN A 208 17.79 -29.41 -6.89
N ASN A 209 16.91 -29.74 -7.84
CA ASN A 209 17.05 -30.80 -8.83
C ASN A 209 16.95 -30.21 -10.25
N GLU A 210 17.96 -30.46 -11.10
CA GLU A 210 18.00 -29.97 -12.49
C GLU A 210 16.88 -30.56 -13.36
N GLU A 211 16.34 -31.72 -13.00
CA GLU A 211 15.22 -32.38 -13.71
C GLU A 211 13.85 -31.69 -13.49
N GLU A 212 13.65 -30.97 -12.39
CA GLU A 212 12.40 -30.23 -12.13
C GLU A 212 12.32 -28.91 -12.89
N VAL A 213 13.47 -28.36 -13.32
CA VAL A 213 13.54 -27.10 -14.09
C VAL A 213 12.88 -27.26 -15.47
N GLN A 214 12.91 -28.46 -16.05
CA GLN A 214 12.24 -28.77 -17.32
C GLN A 214 10.72 -28.89 -17.21
N ASN A 215 10.18 -29.10 -16.00
CA ASN A 215 8.73 -29.28 -15.80
C ASN A 215 7.94 -27.96 -15.74
N TYR A 216 8.62 -26.81 -15.75
CA TYR A 216 7.99 -25.49 -15.69
C TYR A 216 8.42 -24.61 -16.88
N PRO A 217 7.84 -24.81 -18.08
CA PRO A 217 8.10 -23.91 -19.21
C PRO A 217 7.67 -22.48 -18.86
N PHE A 218 8.47 -21.49 -19.31
CA PHE A 218 8.22 -20.06 -19.05
C PHE A 218 6.78 -19.62 -19.41
N GLU A 219 6.17 -20.26 -20.41
CA GLU A 219 4.78 -20.03 -20.83
C GLU A 219 3.73 -20.26 -19.72
N PHE A 220 4.05 -21.08 -18.71
CA PHE A 220 3.17 -21.39 -17.58
C PHE A 220 3.39 -20.46 -16.37
N ILE A 221 4.56 -19.85 -16.26
CA ILE A 221 4.94 -18.94 -15.17
C ILE A 221 4.55 -17.49 -15.53
N ASN A 222 4.70 -17.10 -16.79
CA ASN A 222 4.44 -15.74 -17.28
C ASN A 222 3.03 -15.17 -17.01
N PRO A 223 1.94 -15.97 -17.03
CA PRO A 223 0.58 -15.46 -16.75
C PRO A 223 0.27 -15.30 -15.26
N LEU A 224 1.08 -15.89 -14.37
CA LEU A 224 0.83 -15.84 -12.93
C LEU A 224 1.18 -14.44 -12.41
N THR A 225 0.15 -13.59 -12.30
CA THR A 225 0.21 -12.31 -11.59
C THR A 225 -0.46 -12.46 -10.22
N PRO A 226 0.21 -13.09 -9.23
CA PRO A 226 -0.26 -13.01 -7.85
C PRO A 226 -0.23 -11.54 -7.40
N SER A 227 -1.08 -11.18 -6.44
CA SER A 227 -1.41 -9.80 -6.03
C SER A 227 -0.23 -8.95 -5.50
N SER A 228 1.00 -9.46 -5.55
CA SER A 228 2.22 -8.84 -5.04
C SER A 228 3.39 -8.82 -6.04
N MET A 229 3.20 -9.29 -7.29
CA MET A 229 4.24 -9.26 -8.32
C MET A 229 3.96 -8.17 -9.38
N PRO A 230 4.94 -7.32 -9.71
CA PRO A 230 4.86 -6.47 -10.90
C PRO A 230 4.74 -7.34 -12.15
N LEU A 231 4.01 -6.82 -13.15
CA LEU A 231 3.78 -7.54 -14.40
C LEU A 231 5.09 -8.02 -15.02
N HIS A 232 5.07 -9.24 -15.56
CA HIS A 232 6.16 -9.86 -16.34
C HIS A 232 6.67 -8.92 -17.48
N CYS A 233 5.80 -8.03 -17.93
CA CYS A 233 6.08 -6.98 -18.89
C CYS A 233 5.66 -5.63 -18.30
N LEU A 234 6.64 -4.76 -18.03
CA LEU A 234 6.38 -3.39 -17.60
C LEU A 234 6.58 -2.44 -18.77
N ASN A 235 5.46 -1.96 -19.30
CA ASN A 235 5.41 -0.93 -20.33
C ASN A 235 5.43 0.46 -19.68
N SER A 236 6.38 1.31 -20.10
CA SER A 236 6.49 2.68 -19.58
C SER A 236 6.91 3.68 -20.66
N LYS A 237 6.60 4.95 -20.43
CA LYS A 237 6.94 6.09 -21.31
C LYS A 237 7.48 7.23 -20.45
N VAL A 238 8.32 8.08 -21.04
CA VAL A 238 8.69 9.36 -20.40
C VAL A 238 7.41 10.20 -20.19
N GLU A 239 7.36 10.95 -19.10
CA GLU A 239 6.19 11.68 -18.58
C GLU A 239 5.04 10.80 -18.02
N ALA A 240 5.16 9.46 -18.05
CA ALA A 240 4.15 8.60 -17.43
C ALA A 240 4.18 8.71 -15.90
N ILE A 241 2.99 8.64 -15.28
CA ILE A 241 2.86 8.52 -13.83
C ILE A 241 2.96 7.05 -13.45
N ILE A 242 3.86 6.75 -12.54
CA ILE A 242 4.12 5.42 -11.99
C ILE A 242 3.96 5.47 -10.47
N MET A 243 3.86 4.31 -9.84
CA MET A 243 3.88 4.18 -8.39
C MET A 243 4.84 3.10 -7.94
N LEU A 244 5.54 3.38 -6.85
CA LEU A 244 6.36 2.39 -6.18
C LEU A 244 5.47 1.31 -5.57
N LEU A 245 5.80 0.05 -5.83
CA LEU A 245 5.12 -1.10 -5.23
C LEU A 245 5.77 -1.57 -3.93
N ARG A 246 6.93 -0.99 -3.57
CA ARG A 246 7.70 -1.37 -2.38
C ARG A 246 8.34 -0.17 -1.70
N ASN A 247 8.62 -0.34 -0.41
CA ASN A 247 9.35 0.65 0.37
C ASN A 247 10.85 0.56 0.03
N PHE A 248 11.43 1.65 -0.47
CA PHE A 248 12.88 1.80 -0.65
C PHE A 248 13.48 2.61 0.49
N SER A 249 12.90 3.78 0.77
CA SER A 249 13.36 4.64 1.86
C SER A 249 12.26 5.62 2.27
N ILE A 250 11.88 5.58 3.56
CA ILE A 250 10.77 6.40 4.07
C ILE A 250 11.17 7.87 4.22
N SER A 251 12.41 8.15 4.62
CA SER A 251 12.91 9.52 4.82
C SER A 251 12.75 10.44 3.59
N PRO A 252 13.17 10.03 2.37
CA PRO A 252 12.89 10.80 1.16
C PRO A 252 11.47 10.65 0.62
N GLY A 253 10.65 9.75 1.19
CA GLY A 253 9.28 9.48 0.75
C GLY A 253 9.16 8.41 -0.35
N LEU A 254 10.14 7.53 -0.51
CA LEU A 254 10.12 6.43 -1.48
C LEU A 254 9.47 5.18 -0.87
N CYS A 255 8.16 5.25 -0.63
CA CYS A 255 7.35 4.19 -0.03
C CYS A 255 6.44 3.51 -1.05
N ASN A 256 5.95 2.31 -0.74
CA ASN A 256 4.84 1.70 -1.47
C ASN A 256 3.66 2.69 -1.52
N GLY A 257 3.03 2.86 -2.69
CA GLY A 257 1.98 3.84 -2.92
C GLY A 257 2.46 5.21 -3.40
N THR A 258 3.78 5.47 -3.40
CA THR A 258 4.32 6.78 -3.80
C THR A 258 4.23 6.97 -5.30
N ARG A 259 3.53 8.03 -5.73
CA ARG A 259 3.42 8.42 -7.14
C ARG A 259 4.63 9.22 -7.61
N MET A 260 5.17 8.83 -8.75
CA MET A 260 6.33 9.45 -9.38
C MET A 260 6.05 9.69 -10.86
N LYS A 261 6.69 10.71 -11.44
CA LYS A 261 6.67 10.98 -12.88
C LYS A 261 7.98 10.51 -13.50
N VAL A 262 7.90 9.71 -14.56
CA VAL A 262 9.06 9.22 -15.30
C VAL A 262 9.74 10.38 -16.01
N GLN A 263 11.01 10.60 -15.67
CA GLN A 263 11.87 11.60 -16.30
C GLN A 263 12.70 10.96 -17.43
N ARG A 264 13.30 9.79 -17.17
CA ARG A 264 14.10 9.05 -18.16
C ARG A 264 13.99 7.54 -17.94
N LEU A 265 14.09 6.79 -19.04
CA LEU A 265 14.01 5.33 -19.03
C LEU A 265 15.35 4.72 -19.45
N HIS A 266 16.14 4.27 -18.48
CA HIS A 266 17.45 3.65 -18.69
C HIS A 266 17.31 2.13 -18.93
N GLY A 267 18.39 1.41 -19.24
CA GLY A 267 18.33 -0.05 -19.48
C GLY A 267 17.91 -0.86 -18.25
N HIS A 268 18.46 -0.51 -17.09
CA HIS A 268 18.30 -1.27 -15.83
C HIS A 268 17.70 -0.46 -14.68
N CYS A 269 17.32 0.79 -14.92
CA CYS A 269 16.67 1.63 -13.93
C CYS A 269 15.71 2.63 -14.59
N VAL A 270 14.83 3.19 -13.79
CA VAL A 270 13.92 4.26 -14.17
C VAL A 270 14.27 5.49 -13.36
N GLU A 271 14.47 6.61 -14.02
CA GLU A 271 14.66 7.90 -13.37
C GLU A 271 13.30 8.58 -13.25
N ALA A 272 12.86 8.88 -12.02
CA ALA A 272 11.55 9.44 -11.77
C ALA A 272 11.56 10.50 -10.66
N SER A 273 10.73 11.53 -10.82
CA SER A 273 10.58 12.62 -9.85
C SER A 273 9.31 12.44 -9.01
N LEU A 274 9.38 12.78 -7.72
CA LEU A 274 8.20 12.74 -6.84
C LEU A 274 7.12 13.72 -7.28
N VAL A 275 5.87 13.25 -7.37
CA VAL A 275 4.71 14.08 -7.75
C VAL A 275 4.08 14.76 -6.54
N THR A 276 4.20 14.14 -5.36
CA THR A 276 3.54 14.58 -4.12
C THR A 276 4.50 14.59 -2.93
N GLY A 277 4.12 15.33 -1.87
CA GLY A 277 4.86 15.39 -0.60
C GLY A 277 5.92 16.50 -0.54
N SER A 278 6.60 16.61 0.59
CA SER A 278 7.57 17.67 0.88
C SER A 278 8.79 17.66 -0.05
N ASN A 279 9.07 16.52 -0.68
CA ASN A 279 10.16 16.33 -1.63
C ASN A 279 9.70 16.38 -3.10
N ARG A 280 8.55 17.01 -3.41
CA ARG A 280 8.03 17.12 -4.78
C ARG A 280 9.09 17.67 -5.74
N GLY A 281 9.18 17.07 -6.93
CA GLY A 281 10.14 17.44 -7.97
C GLY A 281 11.53 16.83 -7.77
N ARG A 282 11.85 16.28 -6.60
CA ARG A 282 13.12 15.58 -6.38
C ARG A 282 13.16 14.29 -7.17
N THR A 283 14.25 14.08 -7.89
CA THR A 283 14.45 12.95 -8.80
C THR A 283 15.25 11.83 -8.13
N PHE A 284 14.86 10.59 -8.40
CA PHE A 284 15.50 9.38 -7.90
C PHE A 284 15.66 8.36 -9.01
N LEU A 285 16.69 7.52 -8.89
CA LEU A 285 16.87 6.33 -9.72
C LEU A 285 16.23 5.13 -9.02
N ILE A 286 15.29 4.49 -9.70
CA ILE A 286 14.62 3.28 -9.23
C ILE A 286 15.26 2.08 -9.93
N PRO A 287 16.11 1.30 -9.23
CA PRO A 287 16.76 0.14 -9.82
C PRO A 287 15.78 -1.04 -9.94
N ARG A 288 16.13 -2.01 -10.81
CA ARG A 288 15.53 -3.34 -10.74
C ARG A 288 15.82 -3.97 -9.37
N THR A 289 14.81 -4.57 -8.78
CA THR A 289 14.91 -5.27 -7.49
C THR A 289 14.45 -6.71 -7.65
N LYS A 290 15.11 -7.61 -6.92
CA LYS A 290 14.72 -9.02 -6.87
C LYS A 290 13.41 -9.15 -6.08
N LEU A 291 12.53 -10.02 -6.55
CA LEU A 291 11.26 -10.39 -5.94
C LEU A 291 11.30 -11.89 -5.67
N ILE A 292 10.82 -12.24 -4.50
CA ILE A 292 10.62 -13.62 -4.08
C ILE A 292 9.11 -13.74 -3.85
N PRO A 293 8.42 -14.68 -4.51
CA PRO A 293 6.97 -14.84 -4.35
C PRO A 293 6.63 -15.14 -2.88
N SER A 294 5.54 -14.53 -2.41
CA SER A 294 5.03 -14.73 -1.05
C SER A 294 4.26 -16.05 -0.90
N ASP A 295 3.77 -16.62 -2.01
CA ASP A 295 3.00 -17.86 -1.99
C ASP A 295 3.89 -19.06 -1.67
N CYS A 296 3.58 -19.72 -0.55
CA CYS A 296 4.33 -20.86 0.00
C CYS A 296 4.53 -22.01 -1.01
N LYS A 297 3.69 -22.12 -2.04
CA LYS A 297 3.79 -23.15 -3.09
C LYS A 297 4.93 -22.91 -4.09
N TYR A 298 5.35 -21.66 -4.30
CA TYR A 298 6.35 -21.29 -5.32
C TYR A 298 7.52 -20.45 -4.77
N SER A 299 7.40 -19.98 -3.51
CA SER A 299 8.39 -19.16 -2.81
C SER A 299 9.80 -19.76 -2.74
N SER A 300 9.90 -21.09 -2.75
CA SER A 300 11.15 -21.84 -2.70
C SER A 300 11.84 -22.01 -4.06
N HIS A 301 11.15 -21.73 -5.18
CA HIS A 301 11.60 -22.19 -6.51
C HIS A 301 11.76 -21.08 -7.57
N THR A 302 11.29 -19.85 -7.31
CA THR A 302 11.30 -18.78 -8.33
C THR A 302 11.79 -17.45 -7.76
N LYS A 303 12.69 -16.79 -8.49
CA LYS A 303 13.11 -15.40 -8.23
C LYS A 303 12.91 -14.58 -9.49
N GLN A 304 12.17 -13.49 -9.35
CA GLN A 304 11.90 -12.56 -10.44
C GLN A 304 12.66 -11.25 -10.23
N THR A 305 13.34 -10.73 -11.25
CA THR A 305 14.00 -9.41 -11.19
C THR A 305 13.25 -8.42 -12.07
N SER A 306 12.69 -7.39 -11.46
CA SER A 306 11.88 -6.38 -12.15
C SER A 306 12.04 -5.00 -11.53
N VAL A 307 11.60 -3.95 -12.24
CA VAL A 307 11.48 -2.62 -11.63
C VAL A 307 10.20 -2.65 -10.77
N SER A 308 10.31 -2.37 -9.47
CA SER A 308 9.18 -2.41 -8.51
C SER A 308 8.26 -1.20 -8.64
N ILE A 309 7.72 -1.00 -9.83
CA ILE A 309 6.82 0.08 -10.18
C ILE A 309 5.63 -0.46 -10.95
N SER A 310 4.48 0.18 -10.77
CA SER A 310 3.30 -0.03 -11.60
C SER A 310 2.97 1.26 -12.34
N THR A 311 2.51 1.15 -13.60
CA THR A 311 1.88 2.28 -14.29
C THR A 311 0.64 2.68 -13.51
N CYS A 312 0.43 3.99 -13.34
CA CYS A 312 -0.56 4.46 -12.38
C CYS A 312 -1.74 5.20 -12.96
N VAL A 313 -2.85 4.50 -12.84
CA VAL A 313 -4.18 4.94 -12.51
C VAL A 313 -4.67 3.92 -11.45
N PHE A 314 -5.03 4.37 -10.26
CA PHE A 314 -4.90 3.66 -8.98
C PHE A 314 -5.80 2.39 -8.84
N ASN A 315 -5.30 1.40 -8.12
CA ASN A 315 -5.98 0.22 -7.60
C ASN A 315 -5.75 0.13 -6.07
N ASP A 316 -6.80 0.25 -5.26
CA ASP A 316 -6.76 -0.10 -3.83
C ASP A 316 -7.51 -1.42 -3.68
N ASN A 317 -6.78 -2.49 -3.37
CA ASN A 317 -7.19 -3.64 -2.56
C ASN A 317 -5.97 -4.51 -2.27
#